data_AF-A0A8K0C8I3-F1
#
_entry.id   AF-A0A8K0C8I3-F1
#
_cell.length_a   1.000
_cell.length_b   1.000
_cell.length_c   1.000
_cell.angle_alpha   90.00
_cell.angle_beta   90.00
_cell.angle_gamma   90.00
#
_symmetry.space_group_name_H-M   'P 1'
#
loop_
_entity.id
_entity.type
_entity.pdbx_description
1 polymer ?
#
loop_
_entity_poly.entity_id
_entity_poly.type
_entity_poly.pdbx_seq_one_letter_code
_entity_poly.pdbx_strand_id
1 'polypeptide(L)'
;MKRNEKTRCEILAKWSVDPNISLIQLARKCNNNYYTVQRVVLKLKEDRSMQDKPKTGRPKGLIDKKLEKLVVHIIHRHPSMFIRDIARTAALGYHWHEDCDVLMLVTGIQLNIKKEISLYANFIKIAKESELFPS
;
A
#
# COMPACT_ATOMS: atom_id res chain seq x y z
N MET A 1 13.08 28.14 -2.03
CA MET A 1 12.39 27.58 -0.84
C MET A 1 10.88 27.69 -1.05
N LYS A 2 10.12 26.60 -0.85
CA LYS A 2 8.65 26.65 -1.06
C LYS A 2 8.00 27.48 0.05
N ARG A 3 6.91 28.21 -0.23
CA ARG A 3 6.25 29.14 0.74
C ARG A 3 5.93 28.47 2.09
N ASN A 4 5.48 27.21 2.07
CA ASN A 4 5.13 26.46 3.29
C ASN A 4 6.36 26.09 4.13
N GLU A 5 7.50 25.85 3.50
CA GLU A 5 8.76 25.52 4.17
C GLU A 5 9.28 26.75 4.93
N LYS A 6 9.19 27.94 4.31
CA LYS A 6 9.51 29.22 4.95
C LYS A 6 8.68 29.46 6.22
N THR A 7 7.37 29.28 6.14
CA THR A 7 6.46 29.42 7.29
C THR A 7 6.83 28.48 8.43
N ARG A 8 7.17 27.22 8.13
CA ARG A 8 7.57 26.24 9.14
C ARG A 8 8.88 26.62 9.80
N CYS A 9 9.90 26.99 9.02
CA CYS A 9 11.18 27.45 9.55
C CYS A 9 11.01 28.67 10.46
N GLU A 10 10.16 29.63 10.10
CA GLU A 10 9.89 30.82 10.92
C GLU A 10 9.18 30.47 12.25
N ILE A 11 8.19 29.58 12.22
CA ILE A 11 7.50 29.09 13.43
C ILE A 11 8.48 28.37 14.35
N LEU A 12 9.33 27.51 13.78
CA LEU A 12 10.29 26.71 14.53
C LEU A 12 11.40 27.56 15.13
N ALA A 13 11.97 28.50 14.37
CA ALA A 13 13.00 29.40 14.88
C ALA A 13 12.51 30.19 16.10
N LYS A 14 11.24 30.62 16.11
CA LYS A 14 10.64 31.35 17.23
C LYS A 14 10.27 30.44 18.41
N TRP A 15 9.82 29.20 18.14
CA TRP A 15 9.53 28.20 19.18
C TRP A 15 10.80 27.69 19.87
N SER A 16 11.90 27.51 19.14
CA SER A 16 13.18 27.05 19.70
C SER A 16 13.82 28.05 20.65
N VAL A 17 13.52 29.34 20.51
CA VAL A 17 13.99 30.41 21.40
C VAL A 17 13.17 30.48 22.69
N ASP A 18 11.87 30.28 22.61
CA ASP A 18 10.97 30.25 23.78
C ASP A 18 9.92 29.12 23.63
N PRO A 19 10.22 27.91 24.13
CA PRO A 19 9.32 26.76 24.01
C PRO A 19 8.03 26.88 24.83
N ASN A 20 7.94 27.88 25.72
CA ASN A 20 6.79 28.11 26.59
C ASN A 20 5.84 29.18 26.03
N ILE A 21 6.17 29.76 24.87
CA ILE A 21 5.30 30.75 24.23
C ILE A 21 3.92 30.18 23.94
N SER A 22 2.88 30.97 24.22
CA SER A 22 1.51 30.62 23.84
C SER A 22 1.39 30.47 22.32
N LEU A 23 0.68 29.45 21.86
CA LEU A 23 0.40 29.23 20.44
C LEU A 23 -0.27 30.45 19.77
N ILE A 24 -1.12 31.18 20.52
CA ILE A 24 -1.78 32.40 20.03
C ILE A 24 -0.76 33.52 19.80
N GLN A 25 0.17 33.71 20.76
CA GLN A 25 1.23 34.71 20.65
C GLN A 25 2.19 34.35 19.52
N LEU A 26 2.52 33.07 19.37
CA LEU A 26 3.36 32.57 18.29
C LEU A 26 2.72 32.78 16.92
N ALA A 27 1.41 32.53 16.78
CA ALA A 27 0.65 32.80 15.56
C ALA A 27 0.71 34.28 15.15
N ARG A 28 0.53 35.18 16.12
CA ARG A 28 0.67 36.63 15.90
C ARG A 28 2.11 37.00 15.50
N LYS A 29 3.12 36.49 16.22
CA LYS A 29 4.53 36.75 15.90
C LYS A 29 4.94 36.21 14.52
N CYS A 30 4.33 35.13 14.05
CA CYS A 30 4.62 34.54 12.75
C CYS A 30 3.72 35.06 11.64
N ASN A 31 2.78 35.97 11.92
CA ASN A 31 1.74 36.41 10.99
C ASN A 31 1.07 35.23 10.25
N ASN A 32 0.69 34.20 11.02
CA ASN A 32 0.14 32.95 10.49
C ASN A 32 -1.12 32.53 11.25
N ASN A 33 -1.94 31.69 10.61
CA ASN A 33 -3.14 31.15 11.23
C ASN A 33 -2.78 30.27 12.45
N TYR A 34 -3.53 30.42 13.53
CA TYR A 34 -3.41 29.61 14.75
C TYR A 34 -3.35 28.10 14.46
N TYR A 35 -4.24 27.57 13.61
CA TYR A 35 -4.29 26.15 13.28
C TYR A 35 -3.04 25.67 12.54
N THR A 36 -2.43 26.52 11.72
CA THR A 36 -1.15 26.21 11.05
C THR A 36 -0.04 26.11 12.08
N VAL A 37 0.05 27.08 12.99
CA VAL A 37 1.05 27.10 14.05
C VAL A 37 0.89 25.91 15.00
N GLN A 38 -0.33 25.63 15.45
CA GLN A 38 -0.64 24.48 16.30
C GLN A 38 -0.21 23.16 15.64
N ARG A 39 -0.53 22.96 14.36
CA ARG A 39 -0.17 21.74 13.62
C ARG A 39 1.35 21.55 13.51
N VAL A 40 2.09 22.62 13.24
CA VAL A 40 3.55 22.58 13.13
C VAL A 40 4.19 22.28 14.48
N VAL A 41 3.74 22.94 15.55
CA VAL A 41 4.28 22.75 16.90
C VAL A 41 3.96 21.35 17.44
N LEU A 42 2.72 20.87 17.29
CA LEU A 42 2.34 19.51 17.70
C LEU A 42 3.20 18.48 16.98
N LYS A 43 3.35 18.63 15.66
CA LYS A 43 4.18 17.72 14.88
C LYS A 43 5.65 17.74 15.27
N LEU A 44 6.19 18.91 15.65
CA LEU A 44 7.56 19.00 16.17
C LEU A 44 7.70 18.23 17.49
N LYS A 45 6.71 18.33 18.39
CA LYS A 45 6.70 17.60 19.67
C LYS A 45 6.61 16.08 19.46
N GLU A 46 5.81 15.64 18.49
CA GLU A 46 5.60 14.22 18.17
C GLU A 46 6.79 13.61 17.43
N ASP A 47 7.15 14.18 16.29
CA ASP A 47 8.05 13.53 15.32
C ASP A 47 9.49 14.09 15.36
N ARG A 48 9.74 15.16 16.13
CA ARG A 48 10.98 15.98 16.08
C ARG A 48 11.39 16.38 14.65
N SER A 49 10.44 16.39 13.73
CA SER A 49 10.68 16.54 12.29
C SER A 49 10.04 17.80 11.72
N MET A 50 10.82 18.53 10.92
CA MET A 50 10.34 19.69 10.17
C MET A 50 9.59 19.32 8.90
N GLN A 51 9.72 18.09 8.41
CA GLN A 51 9.15 17.71 7.12
C GLN A 51 7.66 17.43 7.26
N ASP A 52 6.86 17.77 6.25
CA ASP A 52 5.50 17.24 6.15
C ASP A 52 5.55 15.72 6.02
N LYS A 53 4.49 15.03 6.48
CA LYS A 53 4.42 13.59 6.23
C LYS A 53 4.36 13.51 4.70
N PRO A 54 5.15 12.65 4.05
CA PRO A 54 5.02 12.47 2.62
C PRO A 54 3.53 12.33 2.34
N LYS A 55 3.00 13.08 1.35
CA LYS A 55 1.62 12.89 0.90
C LYS A 55 1.57 11.50 0.30
N THR A 56 1.41 10.50 1.15
CA THR A 56 1.16 9.14 0.73
C THR A 56 -0.25 9.20 0.18
N GLY A 57 -0.37 9.42 -1.12
CA GLY A 57 -1.43 8.75 -1.86
C GLY A 57 -1.39 7.28 -1.47
N ARG A 58 -2.56 6.63 -1.46
CA ARG A 58 -2.68 5.18 -1.29
C ARG A 58 -1.54 4.52 -2.07
N PRO A 59 -0.71 3.64 -1.45
CA PRO A 59 0.46 3.11 -2.13
C PRO A 59 0.03 2.52 -3.47
N LYS A 60 0.43 3.16 -4.58
CA LYS A 60 0.36 2.53 -5.89
C LYS A 60 1.31 1.35 -5.82
N GLY A 61 0.79 0.14 -6.02
CA GLY A 61 1.55 -1.10 -5.92
C GLY A 61 1.15 -2.03 -4.77
N LEU A 62 0.24 -1.64 -3.87
CA LEU A 62 -0.47 -2.62 -3.03
C LEU A 62 -1.75 -3.01 -3.75
N ILE A 63 -1.64 -4.08 -4.54
CA ILE A 63 -2.79 -4.79 -5.10
C ILE A 63 -3.80 -5.01 -3.98
N ASP A 64 -5.01 -4.49 -4.18
CA ASP A 64 -6.05 -4.58 -3.18
C ASP A 64 -6.33 -6.06 -2.90
N LYS A 65 -6.32 -6.49 -1.63
CA LYS A 65 -6.63 -7.88 -1.25
C LYS A 65 -7.98 -8.34 -1.81
N LYS A 66 -8.90 -7.41 -2.11
CA LYS A 66 -10.16 -7.71 -2.79
C LYS A 66 -9.98 -8.11 -4.24
N LEU A 67 -9.05 -7.47 -4.95
CA LEU A 67 -8.71 -7.79 -6.34
C LEU A 67 -8.04 -9.17 -6.43
N GLU A 68 -7.12 -9.47 -5.51
CA GLU A 68 -6.49 -10.79 -5.40
C GLU A 68 -7.54 -11.89 -5.18
N LYS A 69 -8.46 -11.73 -4.24
CA LYS A 69 -9.56 -12.68 -4.00
C LYS A 69 -10.44 -12.88 -5.23
N LEU A 70 -10.73 -11.81 -5.97
CA LEU A 70 -11.52 -11.90 -7.20
C LEU A 70 -10.77 -12.68 -8.28
N VAL A 71 -9.48 -12.43 -8.47
CA VAL A 71 -8.65 -13.17 -9.43
C VAL A 71 -8.60 -14.65 -9.10
N VAL A 72 -8.39 -15.01 -7.82
CA VAL A 72 -8.45 -16.41 -7.36
C VAL A 72 -9.81 -17.04 -7.68
N HIS A 73 -10.89 -16.32 -7.40
CA HIS A 73 -12.24 -16.80 -7.67
C HIS A 73 -12.48 -17.07 -9.17
N ILE A 74 -12.04 -16.16 -10.05
CA ILE A 74 -12.18 -16.34 -11.50
C ILE A 74 -11.34 -17.53 -11.98
N ILE A 75 -10.11 -17.67 -11.52
CA ILE A 75 -9.23 -18.81 -11.87
C ILE A 75 -9.88 -20.14 -11.44
N HIS A 76 -10.43 -20.21 -10.23
CA HIS A 76 -11.07 -21.43 -9.72
C HIS A 76 -12.34 -21.78 -10.50
N ARG A 77 -13.14 -20.79 -10.89
CA ARG A 77 -14.39 -21.00 -11.64
C ARG A 77 -14.13 -21.34 -13.11
N HIS A 78 -13.05 -20.79 -13.68
CA HIS A 78 -12.69 -20.94 -15.09
C HIS A 78 -11.19 -21.24 -15.25
N PRO A 79 -10.73 -22.46 -14.88
CA PRO A 79 -9.29 -22.79 -14.87
C PRO A 79 -8.64 -22.81 -16.27
N SER A 80 -9.45 -22.95 -17.33
CA SER A 80 -9.00 -22.89 -18.74
C SER A 80 -8.98 -21.48 -19.33
N MET A 81 -9.45 -20.46 -18.60
CA MET A 81 -9.47 -19.08 -19.10
C MET A 81 -8.05 -18.52 -19.24
N PHE A 82 -7.80 -17.79 -20.33
CA PHE A 82 -6.50 -17.18 -20.56
C PHE A 82 -6.21 -16.05 -19.57
N ILE A 83 -4.93 -15.93 -19.17
CA ILE A 83 -4.44 -14.92 -18.20
C ILE A 83 -4.92 -13.51 -18.54
N ARG A 84 -4.88 -13.13 -19.82
CA ARG A 84 -5.31 -11.80 -20.28
C ARG A 84 -6.80 -11.55 -20.06
N ASP A 85 -7.63 -12.57 -20.25
CA ASP A 85 -9.09 -12.45 -20.09
C ASP A 85 -9.47 -12.39 -18.61
N ILE A 86 -8.77 -13.13 -17.75
CA ILE A 86 -8.91 -13.04 -16.29
C ILE A 86 -8.54 -11.63 -15.81
N ALA A 87 -7.40 -11.10 -16.26
CA ALA A 87 -6.94 -9.77 -15.89
C ALA A 87 -7.93 -8.69 -16.34
N ARG A 88 -8.43 -8.77 -17.59
CA ARG A 88 -9.43 -7.85 -18.12
C ARG A 88 -10.74 -7.91 -17.32
N THR A 89 -11.21 -9.12 -17.01
CA THR A 89 -12.45 -9.32 -16.23
C THR A 89 -12.32 -8.77 -14.81
N ALA A 90 -11.17 -9.00 -14.16
CA ALA A 90 -10.90 -8.48 -12.83
C ALA A 90 -10.73 -6.96 -12.81
N ALA A 91 -10.10 -6.37 -13.83
CA ALA A 91 -9.93 -4.93 -13.96
C ALA A 91 -11.26 -4.19 -14.18
N LEU A 92 -12.17 -4.76 -14.99
CA LEU A 92 -13.51 -4.23 -15.22
C LEU A 92 -14.34 -4.11 -13.93
N GLY A 93 -14.20 -5.07 -13.01
CA GLY A 93 -14.96 -5.08 -11.75
C GLY A 93 -14.57 -3.98 -10.75
N TYR A 94 -13.42 -3.32 -10.93
CA TYR A 94 -12.86 -2.36 -9.97
C TYR A 94 -12.37 -1.04 -10.57
N HIS A 95 -12.67 -0.77 -11.85
CA HIS A 95 -12.21 0.43 -12.57
C HIS A 95 -10.68 0.67 -12.43
N TRP A 96 -9.89 -0.41 -12.46
CA TRP A 96 -8.43 -0.33 -12.39
C TRP A 96 -7.84 0.00 -13.76
N HIS A 97 -6.87 0.93 -13.80
CA HIS A 97 -6.31 1.48 -15.03
C HIS A 97 -4.89 0.98 -15.37
N GLU A 98 -4.38 -0.03 -14.66
CA GLU A 98 -3.03 -0.56 -14.82
C GLU A 98 -3.09 -2.06 -15.15
N ASP A 99 -3.36 -2.39 -16.42
CA ASP A 99 -3.52 -3.76 -16.94
C ASP A 99 -2.32 -4.67 -16.63
N CYS A 100 -1.11 -4.11 -16.57
CA CYS A 100 0.13 -4.86 -16.34
C CYS A 100 0.22 -5.45 -14.92
N ASP A 101 -0.24 -4.73 -13.90
CA ASP A 101 -0.15 -5.18 -12.50
C ASP A 101 -1.11 -6.35 -12.25
N VAL A 102 -2.31 -6.29 -12.83
CA VAL A 102 -3.29 -7.38 -12.76
C VAL A 102 -2.82 -8.60 -13.55
N LEU A 103 -2.19 -8.41 -14.71
CA LEU A 103 -1.58 -9.49 -15.48
C LEU A 103 -0.47 -10.19 -14.68
N MET A 104 0.40 -9.43 -14.00
CA MET A 104 1.45 -9.98 -13.14
C MET A 104 0.86 -10.77 -11.97
N LEU A 105 -0.20 -10.25 -11.34
CA LEU A 105 -0.93 -10.93 -10.27
C LEU A 105 -1.52 -12.26 -10.71
N VAL A 106 -2.27 -12.27 -11.82
CA VAL A 106 -2.90 -13.48 -12.36
C VAL A 106 -1.83 -14.53 -12.70
N THR A 107 -0.74 -14.10 -13.32
CA THR A 107 0.39 -14.97 -13.67
C THR A 107 1.04 -15.57 -12.43
N GLY A 108 1.31 -14.74 -11.40
CA GLY A 108 1.89 -15.18 -10.14
C GLY A 108 1.01 -16.22 -9.42
N ILE A 109 -0.29 -15.96 -9.34
CA ILE A 109 -1.27 -16.87 -8.71
C ILE A 109 -1.35 -18.19 -9.48
N GLN A 110 -1.50 -18.16 -10.81
CA GLN A 110 -1.57 -19.39 -11.61
C GLN A 110 -0.29 -20.22 -11.53
N LEU A 111 0.88 -19.59 -11.50
CA LEU A 111 2.17 -20.29 -11.31
C LEU A 111 2.26 -20.93 -9.91
N ASN A 112 1.79 -20.25 -8.87
CA ASN A 112 1.80 -20.80 -7.52
C ASN A 112 0.85 -22.01 -7.39
N ILE A 113 -0.37 -21.89 -7.93
CA ILE A 113 -1.33 -23.00 -7.99
C ILE A 113 -0.76 -24.20 -8.76
N LYS A 114 -0.10 -23.95 -9.91
CA LYS A 114 0.53 -25.03 -10.69
C LYS A 114 1.68 -25.71 -9.94
N LYS A 115 2.47 -24.95 -9.17
CA LYS A 115 3.52 -25.53 -8.30
C LYS A 115 2.92 -26.42 -7.22
N GLU A 116 1.85 -25.97 -6.56
CA GLU A 116 1.15 -26.77 -5.53
C GLU A 116 0.54 -28.04 -6.11
N ILE A 117 -0.11 -27.97 -7.29
CA ILE A 117 -0.63 -29.15 -8.00
C ILE A 117 0.50 -30.11 -8.37
N SER A 118 1.64 -29.61 -8.87
CA SER A 118 2.79 -30.44 -9.21
C SER A 118 3.40 -31.14 -7.99
N LEU A 119 3.48 -30.44 -6.84
CA LEU A 119 3.98 -31.01 -5.59
C LEU A 119 3.02 -32.09 -5.07
N TYR A 120 1.71 -31.85 -5.14
CA TYR A 120 0.69 -32.83 -4.74
C TYR A 120 0.68 -34.05 -5.67
N ALA A 121 0.81 -33.85 -6.99
CA ALA A 121 0.93 -34.94 -7.95
C ALA A 121 2.18 -35.79 -7.71
N ASN A 122 3.32 -35.17 -7.40
CA ASN A 122 4.55 -35.87 -7.01
C ASN A 122 4.38 -36.62 -5.69
N PHE A 123 3.71 -36.02 -4.69
CA PHE A 123 3.40 -36.70 -3.44
C PHE A 123 2.53 -37.93 -3.67
N ILE A 124 1.46 -37.84 -4.47
CA ILE A 124 0.62 -39.00 -4.82
C ILE A 124 1.42 -40.07 -5.55
N LYS A 125 2.29 -39.67 -6.49
CA LYS A 125 3.15 -40.60 -7.23
C LYS A 125 4.07 -41.37 -6.28
N ILE A 126 4.78 -40.65 -5.40
CA ILE A 126 5.65 -41.25 -4.39
C ILE A 126 4.85 -42.16 -3.47
N ALA A 127 3.69 -41.70 -2.98
CA ALA A 127 2.82 -42.49 -2.10
C ALA A 127 2.37 -43.81 -2.76
N LYS A 128 2.01 -43.80 -4.04
CA LYS A 128 1.65 -45.00 -4.82
C LYS A 128 2.84 -45.93 -5.08
N GLU A 129 4.02 -45.38 -5.34
CA GLU A 129 5.25 -46.15 -5.57
C GLU A 129 5.82 -46.77 -4.27
N SER A 130 5.46 -46.21 -3.12
CA SER A 130 5.99 -46.61 -1.80
C SER A 130 5.18 -47.66 -1.03
N GLU A 131 4.23 -48.37 -1.66
CA GLU A 131 3.32 -49.35 -1.00
C GLU A 131 2.54 -48.82 0.23
N LEU A 132 2.51 -47.48 0.44
CA LEU A 132 1.84 -46.86 1.59
C LEU A 132 0.30 -46.92 1.55
N PHE A 133 -0.27 -47.44 0.45
CA PHE A 133 -1.69 -47.76 0.32
C PHE A 133 -1.84 -49.13 -0.37
N PRO A 134 -1.91 -50.25 0.38
CA PRO A 134 -2.31 -51.52 -0.20
C PRO A 134 -3.75 -51.42 -0.70
N SER A 135 -3.99 -52.03 -1.87
CA SER A 135 -5.24 -52.09 -2.64
C SER A 135 -6.44 -52.60 -1.87
#